data_AF-A0A547EQ50-F1
#
_entry.id   AF-A0A547EQ50-F1
#
_cell.length_a   1.000
_cell.length_b   1.000
_cell.length_c   1.000
_cell.angle_alpha   90.00
_cell.angle_beta   90.00
_cell.angle_gamma   90.00
#
_symmetry.space_group_name_H-M   'P 1'
#
loop_
_entity.id
_entity.type
_entity.pdbx_description
1 polymer ?
#
loop_
_entity_poly.entity_id
_entity_poly.type
_entity_poly.pdbx_seq_one_letter_code
_entity_poly.pdbx_strand_id
1 'polypeptide(L)'
;MFIPKSSKLKTNNYIEELNIKSIGETDMKKALTLLALSLFALPVQADSLELARNKVKQIFISDEEPKVKDATWTAPFIFKVGVFDDGTKRDGYAEYVCQVLYDHGFKGKGVLVSVIDIKKLVQTGDWVDLGKAKCQ
;
A
#
# COMPACT_ATOMS: atom_id res chain seq x y z
N MET A 1 -10.66 10.59 -30.72
CA MET A 1 -11.56 11.22 -29.73
C MET A 1 -10.89 11.07 -28.37
N PHE A 2 -10.19 12.12 -27.93
CA PHE A 2 -9.38 12.13 -26.71
C PHE A 2 -10.26 12.51 -25.52
N ILE A 3 -10.24 11.70 -24.46
CA ILE A 3 -10.78 12.05 -23.15
C ILE A 3 -9.58 12.42 -22.27
N PRO A 4 -9.41 13.69 -21.86
CA PRO A 4 -8.41 14.04 -20.87
C PRO A 4 -8.92 13.65 -19.48
N LYS A 5 -8.12 12.91 -18.69
CA LYS A 5 -8.36 12.75 -17.25
C LYS A 5 -7.54 13.75 -16.46
N SER A 6 -8.27 14.48 -15.62
CA SER A 6 -7.89 15.63 -14.82
C SER A 6 -7.01 15.22 -13.63
N SER A 7 -5.99 16.01 -13.32
CA SER A 7 -5.94 16.96 -12.18
C SER A 7 -5.59 16.37 -10.81
N LYS A 8 -4.32 16.59 -10.43
CA LYS A 8 -3.78 16.93 -9.10
C LYS A 8 -4.67 16.65 -7.87
N LEU A 9 -4.22 15.73 -7.02
CA LEU A 9 -4.55 15.67 -5.59
C LEU A 9 -3.23 15.84 -4.82
N LYS A 10 -2.84 17.08 -4.49
CA LYS A 10 -3.03 17.74 -3.18
C LYS A 10 -2.57 16.88 -2.00
N THR A 11 -1.36 17.18 -1.56
CA THR A 11 -0.77 16.88 -0.24
C THR A 11 -1.66 17.46 0.87
N ASN A 12 -2.28 16.59 1.67
CA ASN A 12 -2.97 17.02 2.89
C ASN A 12 -2.04 16.88 4.10
N ASN A 13 -1.43 18.00 4.46
CA ASN A 13 -0.94 18.25 5.81
C ASN A 13 -2.16 18.56 6.69
N TYR A 14 -2.44 17.74 7.68
CA TYR A 14 -3.43 18.04 8.72
C TYR A 14 -2.70 18.54 9.98
N ILE A 15 -2.73 19.85 10.19
CA ILE A 15 -2.66 20.45 11.52
C ILE A 15 -3.95 21.27 11.61
N GLU A 16 -4.87 20.89 12.49
CA GLU A 16 -5.97 21.76 12.91
C GLU A 16 -5.78 22.13 14.38
N GLU A 17 -5.90 23.42 14.62
CA GLU A 17 -5.65 24.15 15.86
C GLU A 17 -6.76 23.90 16.89
N LEU A 18 -6.37 23.68 18.16
CA LEU A 18 -7.30 23.61 19.28
C LEU A 18 -7.74 25.02 19.71
N ASN A 19 -9.00 25.35 19.47
CA ASN A 19 -9.64 26.59 19.93
C ASN A 19 -10.36 26.33 21.28
N ILE A 20 -9.74 26.72 22.39
CA ILE A 20 -10.27 26.54 23.75
C ILE A 20 -11.19 27.73 24.08
N LYS A 21 -12.49 27.48 24.24
CA LYS A 21 -13.45 28.46 24.77
C LYS A 21 -13.85 28.09 26.20
N SER A 22 -13.59 29.02 27.11
CA SER A 22 -13.87 28.97 28.55
C SER A 22 -15.36 28.81 28.87
N ILE A 23 -15.69 28.07 29.94
CA ILE A 23 -16.96 28.22 30.66
C ILE A 23 -16.66 28.23 32.16
N GLY A 24 -17.28 29.20 32.82
CA GLY A 24 -17.03 29.62 34.19
C GLY A 24 -17.67 28.78 35.29
N GLU A 25 -17.34 29.28 36.47
CA GLU A 25 -17.47 28.86 37.86
C GLU A 25 -18.89 28.71 38.39
N THR A 26 -19.20 27.60 39.07
CA THR A 26 -20.17 27.56 40.18
C THR A 26 -19.77 26.51 41.24
N ASP A 27 -19.57 27.02 42.46
CA ASP A 27 -19.69 26.41 43.79
C ASP A 27 -19.04 25.05 44.14
N MET A 28 -17.79 25.20 44.54
CA MET A 28 -16.97 24.31 45.38
C MET A 28 -17.68 23.88 46.68
N LYS A 29 -18.00 22.58 46.79
CA LYS A 29 -17.95 21.78 48.04
C LYS A 29 -17.87 20.28 47.73
N LYS A 30 -16.62 19.77 47.78
CA LYS A 30 -16.22 18.38 48.06
C LYS A 30 -16.60 17.30 47.04
N ALA A 31 -15.70 17.06 46.08
CA ALA A 31 -14.83 15.88 46.04
C ALA A 31 -14.25 15.75 44.63
N LEU A 32 -12.96 16.09 44.51
CA LEU A 32 -12.16 15.87 43.31
C LEU A 32 -12.16 14.38 42.96
N THR A 33 -12.74 14.03 41.81
CA THR A 33 -12.23 12.92 41.01
C THR A 33 -12.39 13.30 39.54
N LEU A 34 -11.46 14.11 39.05
CA LEU A 34 -11.34 14.43 37.63
C LEU A 34 -10.67 13.25 36.92
N LEU A 35 -11.46 12.66 36.01
CA LEU A 35 -11.09 12.04 34.75
C LEU A 35 -9.58 12.09 34.40
N ALA A 36 -8.91 10.93 34.42
CA ALA A 36 -7.65 10.74 33.70
C ALA A 36 -7.79 9.50 32.79
N LEU A 37 -8.59 9.63 31.73
CA LEU A 37 -8.43 8.75 30.56
C LEU A 37 -7.10 9.15 29.89
N SER A 38 -6.01 8.62 30.43
CA SER A 38 -4.71 8.61 29.77
C SER A 38 -4.86 7.82 28.47
N LEU A 39 -5.01 8.55 27.37
CA LEU A 39 -4.86 8.05 26.01
C LEU A 39 -3.46 7.46 25.86
N PHE A 40 -3.34 6.14 25.99
CA PHE A 40 -2.15 5.42 25.56
C PHE A 40 -2.08 5.51 24.03
N ALA A 41 -1.47 6.57 23.50
CA ALA A 41 -1.03 6.58 22.12
C ALA A 41 0.13 5.58 22.02
N LEU A 42 -0.19 4.33 21.65
CA LEU A 42 0.84 3.38 21.27
C LEU A 42 1.56 3.96 20.04
N PRO A 43 2.90 4.07 20.04
CA PRO A 43 3.61 4.40 18.82
C PRO A 43 3.33 3.27 17.84
N VAL A 44 2.62 3.56 16.74
CA VAL A 44 2.55 2.67 15.59
C VAL A 44 3.95 2.60 15.01
N GLN A 45 4.73 1.61 15.44
CA GLN A 45 5.99 1.26 14.83
C GLN A 45 5.65 0.47 13.57
N ALA A 46 5.69 1.14 12.42
CA ALA A 46 5.62 0.44 11.15
C ALA A 46 6.77 -0.57 11.08
N ASP A 47 6.46 -1.85 10.92
CA ASP A 47 7.47 -2.88 10.74
C ASP A 47 8.30 -2.53 9.49
N SER A 48 9.63 -2.64 9.62
CA SER A 48 10.59 -2.51 8.51
C SER A 48 10.18 -3.31 7.27
N LEU A 49 9.56 -4.48 7.47
CA LEU A 49 9.06 -5.33 6.39
C LEU A 49 7.83 -4.73 5.71
N GLU A 50 6.93 -4.10 6.46
CA GLU A 50 5.77 -3.41 5.90
C GLU A 50 6.19 -2.19 5.08
N LEU A 51 7.17 -1.42 5.58
CA LEU A 51 7.76 -0.32 4.83
C LEU A 51 8.38 -0.81 3.52
N ALA A 52 9.10 -1.94 3.53
CA ALA A 52 9.66 -2.54 2.32
C ALA A 52 8.58 -2.99 1.33
N ARG A 53 7.52 -3.66 1.81
CA ARG A 53 6.36 -4.05 0.97
C ARG A 53 5.69 -2.85 0.32
N ASN A 54 5.49 -1.77 1.09
CA ASN A 54 4.88 -0.54 0.61
C ASN A 54 5.76 0.13 -0.45
N LYS A 55 7.08 0.22 -0.23
CA LYS A 55 8.03 0.74 -1.24
C LYS A 55 7.96 -0.03 -2.55
N VAL A 56 8.04 -1.35 -2.50
CA VAL A 56 7.95 -2.20 -3.71
C VAL A 56 6.61 -2.00 -4.42
N LYS A 57 5.49 -1.98 -3.67
CA LYS A 57 4.19 -1.69 -4.26
C LYS A 57 4.19 -0.33 -4.99
N GLN A 58 4.75 0.71 -4.37
CA GLN A 58 4.79 2.05 -4.96
C GLN A 58 5.60 2.10 -6.26
N ILE A 59 6.73 1.39 -6.34
CA ILE A 59 7.54 1.30 -7.58
C ILE A 59 6.70 0.75 -8.73
N PHE A 60 5.99 -0.35 -8.50
CA PHE A 60 5.21 -0.99 -9.56
C PHE A 60 3.93 -0.25 -9.94
N ILE A 61 3.42 0.67 -9.13
CA ILE A 61 2.27 1.50 -9.52
C ILE A 61 2.67 2.90 -10.01
N SER A 62 3.97 3.24 -9.99
CA SER A 62 4.49 4.52 -10.44
C SER A 62 4.75 4.52 -11.95
N ASP A 63 5.15 5.69 -12.46
CA ASP A 63 5.54 5.86 -13.86
C ASP A 63 6.85 5.13 -14.24
N GLU A 64 7.57 4.56 -13.26
CA GLU A 64 8.74 3.71 -13.51
C GLU A 64 8.34 2.39 -14.20
N GLU A 65 7.11 1.92 -13.99
CA GLU A 65 6.60 0.65 -14.52
C GLU A 65 5.32 0.86 -15.34
N PRO A 66 5.36 1.56 -16.49
CA PRO A 66 4.17 2.04 -17.20
C PRO A 66 3.26 0.91 -17.76
N LYS A 67 3.80 -0.31 -17.87
CA LYS A 67 3.02 -1.49 -18.28
C LYS A 67 2.11 -2.01 -17.16
N VAL A 68 2.47 -1.76 -15.92
CA VAL A 68 1.69 -2.15 -14.75
C VAL A 68 0.48 -1.24 -14.61
N LYS A 69 -0.62 -1.82 -14.14
CA LYS A 69 -1.90 -1.14 -13.92
C LYS A 69 -2.30 -1.16 -12.45
N ASP A 70 -1.85 -2.17 -11.72
CA ASP A 70 -1.95 -2.26 -10.27
C ASP A 70 -0.92 -3.26 -9.74
N ALA A 71 -0.58 -3.16 -8.45
CA ALA A 71 0.26 -4.13 -7.77
C ALA A 71 -0.15 -4.28 -6.30
N THR A 72 -0.11 -5.50 -5.78
CA THR A 72 -0.54 -5.76 -4.40
C THR A 72 0.10 -7.00 -3.79
N TRP A 73 0.23 -6.97 -2.46
CA TRP A 73 0.59 -8.14 -1.66
C TRP A 73 -0.70 -8.85 -1.26
N THR A 74 -0.92 -10.08 -1.74
CA THR A 74 -2.10 -10.88 -1.37
C THR A 74 -1.85 -11.78 -0.17
N ALA A 75 -0.58 -11.97 0.19
CA ALA A 75 -0.13 -12.67 1.40
C ALA A 75 1.27 -12.14 1.78
N PRO A 76 1.82 -12.47 2.98
CA PRO A 76 3.12 -11.95 3.42
C PRO A 76 4.28 -12.16 2.43
N PHE A 77 4.22 -13.24 1.64
CA PHE A 77 5.23 -13.60 0.64
C PHE A 77 4.62 -13.92 -0.73
N ILE A 78 3.46 -13.32 -1.06
CA ILE A 78 2.86 -13.40 -2.40
C ILE A 78 2.61 -11.99 -2.91
N PHE A 79 3.34 -11.62 -3.97
CA PHE A 79 3.23 -10.33 -4.62
C PHE A 79 2.64 -10.51 -6.03
N LYS A 80 1.62 -9.72 -6.34
CA LYS A 80 0.93 -9.76 -7.62
C LYS A 80 1.07 -8.45 -8.36
N VAL A 81 1.36 -8.53 -9.65
CA VAL A 81 1.50 -7.39 -10.55
C VAL A 81 0.46 -7.54 -11.66
N GLY A 82 -0.46 -6.59 -11.75
CA GLY A 82 -1.53 -6.56 -12.74
C GLY A 82 -1.10 -5.83 -14.01
N VAL A 83 -1.18 -6.50 -15.15
CA VAL A 83 -0.91 -5.94 -16.48
C VAL A 83 -2.07 -6.27 -17.42
N PHE A 84 -2.11 -5.62 -18.60
CA PHE A 84 -2.97 -6.10 -19.68
C PHE A 84 -2.29 -7.27 -20.40
N ASP A 85 -3.07 -8.33 -20.64
CA ASP A 85 -2.67 -9.46 -21.45
C ASP A 85 -2.49 -9.03 -22.92
N ASP A 86 -1.30 -9.27 -23.46
CA ASP A 86 -0.94 -9.04 -24.86
C ASP A 86 -0.67 -10.37 -25.60
N GLY A 87 -0.99 -11.50 -25.00
CA GLY A 87 -0.76 -12.84 -25.54
C GLY A 87 0.65 -13.38 -25.33
N THR A 88 1.54 -12.64 -24.66
CA THR A 88 2.91 -13.09 -24.38
C THR A 88 3.06 -13.68 -22.98
N LYS A 89 3.94 -14.68 -22.84
CA LYS A 89 4.31 -15.21 -21.52
C LYS A 89 5.03 -14.14 -20.70
N ARG A 90 4.72 -14.04 -19.41
CA ARG A 90 5.26 -13.01 -18.51
C ARG A 90 6.22 -13.55 -17.45
N ASP A 91 6.69 -14.79 -17.58
CA ASP A 91 7.62 -15.39 -16.61
C ASP A 91 8.91 -14.57 -16.46
N GLY A 92 9.49 -14.10 -17.58
CA GLY A 92 10.67 -13.22 -17.53
C GLY A 92 10.40 -11.86 -16.88
N TYR A 93 9.17 -11.34 -16.96
CA TYR A 93 8.81 -10.12 -16.21
C TYR A 93 8.63 -10.43 -14.71
N ALA A 94 8.11 -11.60 -14.36
CA ALA A 94 8.05 -12.05 -12.97
C ALA A 94 9.46 -12.23 -12.37
N GLU A 95 10.43 -12.71 -13.15
CA GLU A 95 11.85 -12.78 -12.74
C GLU A 95 12.47 -11.39 -12.53
N TYR A 96 12.16 -10.42 -13.40
CA TYR A 96 12.54 -9.03 -13.20
C TYR A 96 11.97 -8.46 -11.89
N VAL A 97 10.70 -8.72 -11.59
CA VAL A 97 10.09 -8.30 -10.32
C VAL A 97 10.84 -8.90 -9.12
N CYS A 98 11.36 -10.14 -9.23
CA CYS A 98 12.23 -10.71 -8.21
C CYS A 98 13.53 -9.91 -8.02
N GLN A 99 14.14 -9.38 -9.09
CA GLN A 99 15.34 -8.54 -8.95
C GLN A 99 15.04 -7.26 -8.17
N VAL A 100 13.94 -6.57 -8.50
CA VAL A 100 13.49 -5.39 -7.74
C VAL A 100 13.23 -5.76 -6.27
N LEU A 101 12.56 -6.88 -6.02
CA LEU A 101 12.34 -7.39 -4.67
C LEU A 101 13.66 -7.63 -3.91
N TYR A 102 14.71 -8.13 -4.58
CA TYR A 102 16.02 -8.33 -3.95
C TYR A 102 16.66 -7.03 -3.51
N ASP A 103 16.60 -5.99 -4.35
CA ASP A 103 17.14 -4.67 -4.06
C ASP A 103 16.42 -4.01 -2.87
N HIS A 104 15.19 -4.44 -2.58
CA HIS A 104 14.38 -4.00 -1.45
C HIS A 104 14.34 -5.00 -0.28
N GLY A 105 15.30 -5.91 -0.21
CA GLY A 105 15.55 -6.74 0.96
C GLY A 105 14.72 -8.03 1.04
N PHE A 106 14.14 -8.48 -0.07
CA PHE A 106 13.39 -9.75 -0.13
C PHE A 106 14.20 -10.95 -0.64
N LYS A 107 15.51 -10.79 -0.88
CA LYS A 107 16.40 -11.90 -1.25
C LYS A 107 16.38 -13.00 -0.19
N GLY A 108 16.26 -14.27 -0.60
CA GLY A 108 16.14 -15.40 0.31
C GLY A 108 14.81 -15.53 1.06
N LYS A 109 13.85 -14.61 0.91
CA LYS A 109 12.57 -14.65 1.63
C LYS A 109 11.52 -15.55 0.99
N GLY A 110 11.79 -16.12 -0.19
CA GLY A 110 10.88 -17.07 -0.84
C GLY A 110 9.59 -16.45 -1.37
N VAL A 111 9.63 -15.18 -1.80
CA VAL A 111 8.45 -14.50 -2.35
C VAL A 111 8.01 -15.17 -3.64
N LEU A 112 6.72 -15.47 -3.75
CA LEU A 112 6.09 -15.88 -5.00
C LEU A 112 5.55 -14.64 -5.72
N VAL A 113 6.04 -14.41 -6.93
CA VAL A 113 5.53 -13.37 -7.83
C VAL A 113 4.56 -13.99 -8.81
N SER A 114 3.40 -13.34 -9.00
CA SER A 114 2.50 -13.63 -10.12
C SER A 114 2.18 -12.37 -10.91
N VAL A 115 2.39 -12.43 -12.22
CA VAL A 115 1.91 -11.43 -13.16
C VAL A 115 0.53 -11.86 -13.63
N ILE A 116 -0.48 -11.01 -13.47
CA ILE A 116 -1.88 -11.36 -13.74
C ILE A 116 -2.48 -10.47 -14.81
N ASP A 117 -3.55 -10.96 -15.44
CA ASP A 117 -4.42 -10.14 -16.28
C ASP A 117 -5.39 -9.31 -15.42
N ILE A 118 -5.09 -8.02 -15.29
CA ILE A 118 -5.92 -7.10 -14.51
C ILE A 118 -7.29 -6.87 -15.14
N LYS A 119 -7.41 -6.98 -16.47
CA LYS A 119 -8.68 -6.82 -17.18
C LYS A 119 -9.59 -7.99 -16.85
N LYS A 120 -9.07 -9.23 -16.89
CA LYS A 120 -9.85 -10.42 -16.51
C LYS A 120 -10.26 -10.36 -15.04
N LEU A 121 -9.35 -9.96 -14.14
CA LEU A 121 -9.69 -9.80 -12.71
C LEU A 121 -10.87 -8.83 -12.51
N VAL A 122 -10.83 -7.66 -13.14
CA VAL A 122 -11.92 -6.67 -13.01
C VAL A 122 -13.22 -7.15 -13.65
N GLN A 123 -13.16 -7.88 -14.76
CA GLN A 123 -14.35 -8.33 -15.50
C GLN A 123 -15.04 -9.55 -14.88
N THR A 124 -14.27 -10.44 -14.26
CA THR A 124 -14.75 -11.78 -13.86
C THR A 124 -14.55 -12.08 -12.38
N GLY A 125 -13.62 -11.38 -11.70
CA GLY A 125 -13.15 -11.73 -10.36
C GLY A 125 -12.01 -12.77 -10.37
N ASP A 126 -11.64 -13.30 -11.53
CA ASP A 126 -10.66 -14.37 -11.63
C ASP A 126 -9.22 -13.86 -11.69
N TRP A 127 -8.35 -14.50 -10.90
CA TRP A 127 -6.91 -14.27 -10.94
C TRP A 127 -6.27 -15.15 -12.01
N VAL A 128 -6.19 -14.63 -13.24
CA VAL A 128 -5.56 -15.33 -14.36
C VAL A 128 -4.08 -14.99 -14.43
N ASP A 129 -3.23 -15.97 -14.15
CA ASP A 129 -1.79 -15.81 -14.17
C ASP A 129 -1.23 -15.86 -15.61
N LEU A 130 -0.48 -14.82 -15.99
CA LEU A 130 0.22 -14.68 -17.27
C LEU A 130 1.70 -15.07 -17.17
N GLY A 131 2.23 -15.12 -15.95
CA GLY A 131 3.59 -15.57 -15.67
C GLY A 131 3.88 -15.59 -14.17
N LYS A 132 4.85 -16.40 -13.75
CA LYS A 132 5.21 -16.59 -12.34
C LYS A 132 6.70 -16.71 -12.15
N ALA A 133 7.17 -16.30 -10.97
CA ALA A 133 8.53 -16.56 -10.51
C ALA A 133 8.55 -16.80 -9.01
N LYS A 134 9.42 -17.69 -8.56
CA LYS A 134 9.74 -17.86 -7.13
C LYS A 134 11.08 -17.19 -6.87
N CYS A 135 11.09 -16.13 -6.07
CA CYS A 135 12.28 -15.38 -5.75
C CYS A 135 13.12 -16.16 -4.71
N GLN A 136 14.34 -16.52 -5.10
CA GLN A 136 15.35 -17.22 -4.28
C GLN A 136 16.48 -16.30 -3.87
#